data_AF-A0A2T6K526-F1
#
_entry.id   AF-A0A2T6K526-F1
#
_cell.length_a   1.000
_cell.length_b   1.000
_cell.length_c   1.000
_cell.angle_alpha   90.00
_cell.angle_beta   90.00
_cell.angle_gamma   90.00
#
_symmetry.space_group_name_H-M   'P 1'
#
loop_
_entity.id
_entity.type
_entity.pdbx_description
1 polymer ?
#
loop_
_entity_poly.entity_id
_entity_poly.type
_entity_poly.pdbx_seq_one_letter_code
_entity_poly.pdbx_strand_id
1 'polypeptide(L)'
;MTISYQFLSLLAMMLSGVATGFLVESFRDSCQALRPGAIIRRYQRFFEILLWIGLGIASFYLLFQLRDGTWRIYDPCAQIVGIICYELWFRTPMLFVRRVFMRLIVHPIWWVIHLIVTIIRNIIRVLVKLFMVILWPLIILFNKINEKIPRRTLQKK
;
A
#
# COMPACT_ATOMS: atom_id res chain seq x y z
N MET A 1 6.17 35.05 -24.49
CA MET A 1 6.47 34.23 -23.29
C MET A 1 7.95 34.40 -22.97
N THR A 2 8.29 34.78 -21.74
CA THR A 2 9.69 34.91 -21.30
C THR A 2 10.36 33.54 -21.27
N ILE A 3 11.60 33.47 -21.75
CA ILE A 3 12.45 32.26 -21.82
C ILE A 3 12.45 31.48 -20.49
N SER A 4 12.39 32.20 -19.37
CA SER A 4 12.32 31.65 -18.01
C SER A 4 11.16 30.68 -17.78
N TYR A 5 9.96 30.95 -18.32
CA TYR A 5 8.81 30.04 -18.15
C TYR A 5 8.97 28.74 -18.93
N GLN A 6 9.58 28.81 -20.12
CA GLN A 6 9.84 27.62 -20.92
C GLN A 6 10.88 26.73 -20.24
N PHE A 7 11.93 27.34 -19.69
CA PHE A 7 12.94 26.62 -18.92
C PHE A 7 12.36 25.97 -17.66
N LEU A 8 11.54 26.70 -16.90
CA LEU A 8 10.87 26.16 -15.69
C LEU A 8 9.98 24.97 -16.03
N SER A 9 9.19 25.06 -17.11
CA SER A 9 8.32 23.98 -17.57
C SER A 9 9.11 22.75 -17.98
N LEU A 10 10.24 22.93 -18.67
CA LEU A 10 11.11 21.83 -19.09
C LEU A 10 11.78 21.16 -17.89
N LEU A 11 12.25 21.95 -16.93
CA LEU A 11 12.80 21.45 -15.67
C LEU A 11 11.75 20.67 -14.87
N ALA A 12 10.51 21.17 -14.81
CA ALA A 12 9.41 20.47 -14.16
C ALA A 12 9.08 19.12 -14.82
N MET A 13 9.13 19.04 -16.16
CA MET A 13 8.97 17.76 -16.89
C MET A 13 10.13 16.79 -16.63
N MET A 14 11.35 17.31 -16.52
CA MET A 14 12.49 16.47 -16.17
C MET A 14 12.36 15.93 -14.74
N LEU A 15 11.96 16.78 -13.78
CA LEU A 15 11.71 16.36 -12.40
C LEU A 15 10.54 15.38 -12.28
N SER A 16 9.47 15.56 -13.07
CA SER A 16 8.36 14.58 -13.10
C SER A 16 8.81 13.23 -13.67
N GLY A 17 9.71 13.22 -14.66
CA GLY A 17 10.37 12.02 -15.15
C GLY A 17 11.20 11.32 -14.07
N VAL A 18 11.99 12.07 -13.31
CA VAL A 18 12.75 11.53 -12.16
C VAL A 18 11.81 10.92 -11.12
N ALA A 19 10.74 11.63 -10.76
CA ALA A 19 9.73 11.16 -9.81
C ALA A 19 9.00 9.90 -10.32
N THR A 20 8.68 9.85 -11.62
CA THR A 20 8.08 8.68 -12.28
C THR A 20 8.98 7.46 -12.13
N GLY A 21 10.27 7.59 -12.45
CA GLY A 21 11.25 6.50 -12.29
C GLY A 21 11.35 6.00 -10.84
N PHE A 22 11.39 6.93 -9.88
CA PHE A 22 11.40 6.60 -8.46
C PHE A 22 10.13 5.87 -7.98
N LEU A 23 8.95 6.33 -8.41
CA LEU A 23 7.67 5.74 -8.02
C LEU A 23 7.47 4.34 -8.61
N VAL A 24 7.81 4.16 -9.89
CA VAL A 24 7.74 2.85 -10.56
C VAL A 24 8.68 1.84 -9.90
N GLU A 25 9.94 2.23 -9.64
CA GLU A 25 10.90 1.35 -8.96
C GLU A 25 10.45 1.03 -7.53
N SER A 26 9.99 2.04 -6.78
CA SER A 26 9.50 1.84 -5.42
C SER A 26 8.27 0.95 -5.35
N PHE A 27 7.36 1.07 -6.34
CA PHE A 27 6.22 0.19 -6.46
C PHE A 27 6.65 -1.26 -6.72
N ARG A 28 7.57 -1.47 -7.67
CA ARG A 28 8.11 -2.80 -8.00
C ARG A 28 8.79 -3.45 -6.81
N ASP A 29 9.65 -2.72 -6.11
CA ASP A 29 10.33 -3.19 -4.90
C ASP A 29 9.32 -3.55 -3.79
N SER A 30 8.29 -2.71 -3.60
CA SER A 30 7.24 -2.96 -2.62
C SER A 30 6.45 -4.23 -2.94
N CYS A 31 6.12 -4.45 -4.22
CA CYS A 31 5.46 -5.69 -4.67
C CYS A 31 6.34 -6.92 -4.48
N GLN A 32 7.66 -6.82 -4.70
CA GLN A 32 8.60 -7.92 -4.49
C GLN A 32 8.79 -8.26 -3.01
N ALA A 33 8.70 -7.26 -2.12
CA ALA A 33 8.76 -7.44 -0.68
C ALA A 33 7.52 -8.17 -0.11
N LEU A 34 6.42 -8.28 -0.87
CA LEU A 34 5.23 -9.01 -0.46
C LEU A 34 5.42 -10.53 -0.55
N ARG A 35 4.73 -11.26 0.33
CA ARG A 35 4.71 -12.74 0.35
C ARG A 35 4.35 -13.30 -1.04
N PRO A 36 4.94 -14.43 -1.45
CA PRO A 36 4.73 -15.01 -2.79
C PRO A 36 3.28 -15.36 -3.13
N GLY A 37 2.42 -15.57 -2.13
CA GLY A 37 0.98 -15.82 -2.31
C GLY A 37 0.09 -14.57 -2.28
N ALA A 38 0.65 -13.37 -2.13
CA ALA A 38 -0.16 -12.15 -2.09
C ALA A 38 -0.80 -11.87 -3.46
N ILE A 39 -2.09 -11.56 -3.47
CA ILE A 39 -2.87 -11.22 -4.68
C ILE A 39 -2.18 -10.10 -5.48
N ILE A 40 -1.63 -9.10 -4.77
CA ILE A 40 -0.91 -7.96 -5.36
C ILE A 40 0.28 -8.42 -6.22
N ARG A 41 1.04 -9.44 -5.78
CA ARG A 41 2.18 -9.97 -6.55
C ARG A 41 1.72 -10.72 -7.79
N ARG A 42 0.59 -11.43 -7.72
CA ARG A 42 0.00 -12.13 -8.88
C ARG A 42 -0.44 -11.17 -9.98
N TYR A 43 -0.99 -10.01 -9.60
CA TYR A 43 -1.45 -8.98 -10.52
C TYR A 43 -0.47 -7.80 -10.67
N GLN A 44 0.80 -7.99 -10.33
CA GLN A 44 1.81 -6.91 -10.35
C GLN A 44 1.84 -6.17 -11.69
N ARG A 45 1.86 -6.91 -12.82
CA ARG A 45 1.87 -6.30 -14.16
C ARG A 45 0.65 -5.40 -14.41
N PHE A 46 -0.53 -5.80 -13.93
CA PHE A 46 -1.75 -5.00 -14.08
C PHE A 46 -1.65 -3.70 -13.30
N PHE A 47 -1.20 -3.76 -12.04
CA PHE A 47 -1.01 -2.56 -11.23
C PHE A 47 0.12 -1.67 -11.74
N GLU A 48 1.19 -2.24 -12.30
CA GLU A 48 2.27 -1.48 -12.93
C GLU A 48 1.76 -0.69 -14.15
N ILE A 49 0.92 -1.29 -15.00
CA ILE A 49 0.27 -0.59 -16.12
C ILE A 49 -0.62 0.54 -15.59
N LEU A 50 -1.43 0.27 -14.56
CA LEU A 50 -2.31 1.28 -13.96
C LEU A 50 -1.50 2.44 -13.35
N LEU A 51 -0.36 2.14 -12.74
CA LEU A 51 0.58 3.14 -12.23
C LEU A 51 1.14 4.01 -13.37
N TRP A 52 1.58 3.41 -14.48
CA TRP A 52 2.05 4.14 -15.66
C TRP A 52 0.98 5.07 -16.24
N ILE A 53 -0.25 4.60 -16.36
CA ILE A 53 -1.39 5.42 -16.80
C ILE A 53 -1.61 6.59 -15.83
N GLY A 54 -1.64 6.32 -14.53
CA GLY A 54 -1.81 7.35 -13.50
C GLY A 54 -0.69 8.40 -13.53
N LEU A 55 0.57 7.97 -13.68
CA LEU A 55 1.72 8.87 -13.78
C LEU A 55 1.71 9.68 -15.07
N GLY A 56 1.26 9.10 -16.19
CA GLY A 56 1.05 9.80 -17.44
C GLY A 56 -0.01 10.90 -17.30
N ILE A 57 -1.15 10.59 -16.70
CA ILE A 57 -2.21 11.57 -16.41
C ILE A 57 -1.70 12.66 -15.47
N ALA A 58 -0.98 12.31 -14.41
CA ALA A 58 -0.42 13.28 -13.47
C ALA A 58 0.60 14.21 -14.15
N SER A 59 1.45 13.67 -15.03
CA SER A 59 2.41 14.47 -15.82
C SER A 59 1.70 15.41 -16.78
N PHE A 60 0.62 14.95 -17.42
CA PHE A 60 -0.21 15.77 -18.29
C PHE A 60 -0.93 16.89 -17.51
N TYR A 61 -1.46 16.58 -16.32
CA TYR A 61 -2.07 17.58 -15.45
C TYR A 61 -1.07 18.66 -15.02
N LEU A 62 0.18 18.26 -14.73
CA LEU A 62 1.26 19.17 -14.39
C LEU A 62 1.60 20.11 -15.58
N LEU A 63 1.59 19.60 -16.81
CA LEU A 63 1.69 20.43 -18.02
C LEU A 63 0.53 21.41 -18.17
N PHE A 64 -0.69 20.94 -17.89
CA PHE A 64 -1.89 21.76 -17.96
C PHE A 64 -1.78 22.95 -17.00
N GLN A 65 -1.31 22.72 -15.78
CA GLN A 65 -1.19 23.76 -14.76
C GLN A 65 -0.04 24.75 -15.00
N LEU A 66 1.06 24.31 -15.61
CA LEU A 66 2.22 25.19 -15.86
C LEU A 66 2.13 25.98 -17.17
N ARG A 67 1.36 25.50 -18.16
CA ARG A 67 1.45 26.01 -19.54
C ARG A 67 0.13 25.96 -20.31
N ASP A 68 -0.99 25.98 -19.58
CA ASP A 68 -2.37 25.99 -20.10
C ASP A 68 -2.64 24.91 -21.16
N GLY A 69 -1.99 23.75 -21.02
CA GLY A 69 -2.21 22.59 -21.89
C GLY A 69 -1.49 22.65 -23.26
N THR A 70 -0.59 23.59 -23.48
CA THR A 70 0.21 23.61 -24.73
C THR A 70 1.21 22.45 -24.74
N TRP A 71 0.96 21.42 -25.56
CA TRP A 71 1.85 20.26 -25.67
C TRP A 71 2.98 20.53 -26.68
N ARG A 72 4.22 20.26 -26.29
CA ARG A 72 5.39 20.41 -27.17
C ARG A 72 6.14 19.09 -27.28
N ILE A 73 6.76 18.89 -28.44
CA ILE A 73 7.45 17.63 -28.75
C ILE A 73 8.59 17.32 -27.79
N TYR A 74 9.20 18.33 -27.18
CA TYR A 74 10.30 18.14 -26.22
C TYR A 74 9.83 17.83 -24.79
N ASP A 75 8.54 17.97 -24.47
CA ASP A 75 8.02 17.62 -23.13
C ASP A 75 8.18 16.11 -22.83
N PRO A 76 7.76 15.17 -23.72
CA PRO A 76 8.02 13.75 -23.51
C PRO A 76 9.51 13.42 -23.54
N CYS A 77 10.32 14.14 -24.35
CA CYS A 77 11.77 13.98 -24.33
C CYS A 77 12.36 14.36 -22.97
N ALA A 78 11.95 15.49 -22.39
CA ALA A 78 12.38 15.93 -21.08
C ALA A 78 11.98 14.92 -20.00
N GLN A 79 10.81 14.30 -20.12
CA GLN A 79 10.36 13.26 -19.20
C GLN A 79 11.19 11.97 -19.32
N ILE A 80 11.51 11.52 -20.54
CA ILE A 80 12.41 10.38 -20.78
C ILE A 80 13.81 10.67 -20.23
N VAL A 81 14.34 11.87 -20.48
CA VAL A 81 15.63 12.32 -19.93
C VAL A 81 15.59 12.33 -18.41
N GLY A 82 14.47 12.76 -17.80
CA GLY A 82 14.26 12.67 -16.36
C GLY A 82 14.32 11.24 -15.83
N ILE A 83 13.66 10.28 -16.50
CA ILE A 83 13.70 8.86 -16.13
C ILE A 83 15.13 8.29 -16.22
N ILE A 84 15.85 8.60 -17.30
CA ILE A 84 17.26 8.17 -17.47
C ILE A 84 18.16 8.81 -16.41
N CYS A 85 17.96 10.10 -16.14
CA CYS A 85 18.69 10.85 -15.13
C CYS A 85 18.48 10.22 -13.74
N TYR A 86 17.24 9.78 -13.44
CA TYR A 86 16.96 9.02 -12.24
C TYR A 86 17.78 7.75 -12.15
N GLU A 87 17.77 6.92 -13.20
CA GLU A 87 18.44 5.63 -13.20
C GLU A 87 19.97 5.75 -13.03
N LEU A 88 20.58 6.74 -13.68
CA LEU A 88 22.03 6.94 -13.67
C LEU A 88 22.54 7.62 -12.39
N TRP A 89 21.86 8.66 -11.90
CA TRP A 89 22.40 9.54 -10.85
C TRP A 89 21.59 9.49 -9.55
N PHE A 90 20.26 9.49 -9.63
CA PHE A 90 19.41 9.63 -8.45
C PHE A 90 18.96 8.32 -7.81
N ARG A 91 19.14 7.17 -8.48
CA ARG A 91 18.72 5.87 -7.97
C ARG A 91 19.31 5.57 -6.60
N THR A 92 20.63 5.64 -6.47
CA THR A 92 21.34 5.35 -5.22
C THR A 92 20.93 6.28 -4.06
N PRO A 93 20.97 7.63 -4.21
CA PRO A 93 20.58 8.53 -3.12
C PRO A 93 19.08 8.42 -2.79
N MET A 94 18.19 8.26 -3.77
CA MET A 94 16.76 8.11 -3.47
C MET A 94 16.44 6.80 -2.75
N LEU A 95 17.10 5.69 -3.08
CA LEU A 95 16.96 4.44 -2.32
C LEU A 95 17.47 4.56 -0.89
N PHE A 96 18.48 5.39 -0.65
CA PHE A 96 18.93 5.71 0.70
C PHE A 96 17.86 6.53 1.44
N VAL A 97 17.36 7.62 0.85
CA VAL A 97 16.29 8.44 1.41
C VAL A 97 15.05 7.59 1.72
N ARG A 98 14.66 6.69 0.81
CA ARG A 98 13.57 5.74 1.03
C ARG A 98 13.81 4.86 2.26
N ARG A 99 14.99 4.27 2.40
CA ARG A 99 15.33 3.42 3.56
C ARG A 99 15.29 4.21 4.86
N VAL A 100 15.79 5.44 4.84
CA VAL A 100 15.75 6.35 5.99
C VAL A 100 14.31 6.72 6.34
N PHE A 101 13.49 7.12 5.36
CA PHE A 101 12.08 7.43 5.52
C PHE A 101 11.28 6.25 6.09
N MET A 102 11.49 5.04 5.55
CA MET A 102 10.80 3.83 6.01
C MET A 102 11.14 3.51 7.47
N ARG A 103 12.39 3.70 7.90
CA ARG A 103 12.79 3.46 9.30
C ARG A 103 12.33 4.55 10.25
N LEU A 104 12.46 5.82 9.85
CA LEU A 104 12.18 6.97 10.72
C LEU A 104 10.70 7.29 10.85
N ILE A 105 9.91 7.04 9.81
CA ILE A 105 8.51 7.48 9.75
C ILE A 105 7.57 6.28 9.71
N VAL A 106 7.76 5.38 8.73
CA VAL A 106 6.80 4.28 8.53
C VAL A 106 6.85 3.25 9.65
N HIS A 107 8.04 2.82 10.07
CA HIS A 107 8.21 1.83 11.13
C HIS A 107 7.60 2.27 12.49
N PRO A 108 7.84 3.49 13.00
CA PRO A 108 7.22 3.92 14.25
C PRO A 108 5.70 4.06 14.14
N ILE A 109 5.17 4.55 13.01
CA ILE A 109 3.71 4.61 12.80
C ILE A 109 3.12 3.20 12.82
N TRP A 110 3.74 2.25 12.13
CA TRP A 110 3.30 0.87 12.11
C TRP A 110 3.33 0.24 13.50
N TRP A 111 4.36 0.54 14.28
CA TRP A 111 4.48 0.08 15.67
C TRP A 111 3.33 0.61 16.54
N VAL A 112 2.99 1.90 16.41
CA VAL A 112 1.85 2.50 17.13
C VAL A 112 0.53 1.82 16.76
N ILE A 113 0.28 1.61 15.46
CA ILE A 113 -0.92 0.90 14.98
C ILE A 113 -0.98 -0.52 15.55
N HIS A 114 0.13 -1.26 15.49
CA HIS A 114 0.20 -2.63 16.00
C HIS A 114 -0.03 -2.68 17.51
N LEU A 115 0.49 -1.70 18.25
CA LEU A 115 0.28 -1.56 19.69
C LEU A 115 -1.21 -1.34 19.99
N ILE A 116 -1.87 -0.42 19.29
CA ILE A 116 -3.31 -0.14 19.44
C ILE A 116 -4.13 -1.40 19.16
N VAL A 117 -3.88 -2.07 18.02
CA VAL A 117 -4.60 -3.30 17.64
C VAL A 117 -4.39 -4.41 18.67
N THR A 118 -3.18 -4.54 19.22
CA THR A 118 -2.87 -5.55 20.23
C THR A 118 -3.61 -5.28 21.53
N ILE A 119 -3.69 -4.02 21.96
CA ILE A 119 -4.46 -3.61 23.14
C ILE A 119 -5.94 -3.97 22.95
N ILE A 120 -6.54 -3.55 21.82
CA ILE A 120 -7.95 -3.85 21.51
C ILE A 120 -8.20 -5.36 21.53
N ARG A 121 -7.34 -6.15 20.87
CA ARG A 121 -7.49 -7.61 20.83
C ARG A 121 -7.40 -8.24 22.22
N ASN A 122 -6.53 -7.74 23.07
CA ASN A 122 -6.41 -8.23 24.44
C ASN A 122 -7.65 -7.87 25.27
N ILE A 123 -8.19 -6.66 25.14
CA ILE A 123 -9.44 -6.25 25.82
C ILE A 123 -10.59 -7.18 25.42
N ILE A 124 -10.78 -7.40 24.11
CA ILE A 124 -11.81 -8.31 23.59
C ILE A 124 -11.62 -9.72 24.16
N ARG A 125 -10.38 -10.23 24.17
CA ARG A 125 -10.09 -11.57 24.69
C ARG A 125 -10.41 -11.69 26.19
N VAL A 126 -10.14 -10.66 26.98
CA VAL A 126 -10.49 -10.62 28.41
C VAL A 126 -12.00 -10.64 28.59
N LEU A 127 -12.73 -9.81 27.82
CA LEU A 127 -14.20 -9.79 27.86
C LEU A 127 -14.81 -11.15 27.51
N VAL A 128 -14.36 -11.79 26.42
CA VAL A 128 -14.86 -13.11 26.02
C VAL A 128 -14.59 -14.16 27.10
N LYS A 129 -13.40 -14.14 27.74
CA LYS A 129 -13.09 -15.03 28.85
C LYS A 129 -14.01 -14.81 30.05
N LEU A 130 -14.29 -13.55 30.39
CA LEU A 130 -15.20 -13.20 31.49
C LEU A 130 -16.62 -13.74 31.21
N PHE A 131 -17.12 -13.53 30.00
CA PHE A 131 -18.41 -14.08 29.57
C PHE A 131 -18.44 -15.61 29.61
N MET A 132 -17.38 -16.28 29.15
CA MET A 132 -17.29 -17.74 29.22
C MET A 132 -17.30 -18.24 30.66
N VAL A 133 -16.63 -17.58 31.60
CA VAL A 133 -16.66 -17.98 33.02
C VAL A 133 -18.07 -17.90 33.59
N ILE A 134 -18.85 -16.89 33.21
CA ILE A 134 -20.25 -16.73 33.64
C ILE A 134 -21.16 -17.77 32.98
N LEU A 135 -20.94 -18.10 31.71
CA LEU A 135 -21.73 -19.08 30.96
C LEU A 135 -21.34 -20.53 31.28
N TRP A 136 -20.13 -20.78 31.78
CA TRP A 136 -19.65 -22.13 32.13
C TRP A 136 -20.59 -22.91 33.06
N PRO A 137 -21.09 -22.36 34.19
CA PRO A 137 -22.04 -23.08 35.04
C PRO A 137 -23.35 -23.43 34.31
N LEU A 138 -23.84 -22.57 33.42
CA LEU A 138 -25.04 -22.82 32.61
C LEU A 138 -24.82 -23.94 31.60
N ILE A 139 -23.66 -23.98 30.94
CA ILE A 139 -23.30 -25.05 29.99
C ILE A 139 -23.20 -26.40 30.71
N ILE A 140 -22.61 -26.43 31.92
CA ILE A 140 -22.56 -27.65 32.74
C ILE A 140 -23.97 -28.13 33.09
N LEU A 141 -24.85 -27.22 33.53
CA LEU A 141 -26.25 -27.53 33.83
C LEU A 141 -26.99 -28.09 32.62
N PHE A 142 -26.83 -27.45 31.45
CA PHE A 142 -27.50 -27.88 30.21
C PHE A 142 -27.02 -29.26 29.76
N ASN A 143 -25.71 -29.53 29.84
CA ASN A 143 -25.16 -30.85 29.51
C ASN A 143 -25.67 -31.94 30.46
N LYS A 144 -25.79 -31.65 31.76
CA LYS A 144 -26.35 -32.59 32.74
C LYS A 144 -27.83 -32.91 32.50
N ILE A 145 -28.59 -31.94 31.99
CA ILE A 145 -30.00 -32.14 31.61
C ILE A 145 -30.08 -32.97 30.32
N ASN A 146 -29.21 -32.70 29.35
CA ASN A 146 -29.21 -33.41 28.07
C ASN A 146 -28.76 -34.89 28.20
N GLU A 147 -27.87 -35.19 29.15
CA GLU A 147 -27.46 -36.56 29.48
C GLU A 147 -28.59 -37.38 30.14
N LYS A 148 -29.56 -36.71 30.79
CA LYS A 148 -30.75 -37.34 31.36
C LYS A 148 -31.87 -37.59 30.35
N ILE A 149 -31.76 -37.07 29.13
CA ILE A 149 -32.70 -37.38 28.06
C ILE A 149 -32.21 -38.67 27.38
N PRO A 150 -32.86 -39.83 27.57
CA PRO A 150 -32.47 -41.04 26.85
C PRO A 150 -32.63 -40.75 25.36
N ARG A 151 -31.54 -40.85 24.59
CA ARG A 151 -31.58 -40.89 23.13
C ARG A 151 -32.45 -42.06 22.71
N ARG A 152 -33.77 -41.84 22.55
CA ARG A 152 -34.64 -42.76 21.84
C ARG A 152 -34.17 -42.79 20.38
N THR A 153 -33.36 -43.79 20.09
CA THR A 153 -33.38 -44.59 18.86
C THR A 153 -33.88 -43.86 17.61
N LEU A 154 -32.94 -43.23 16.88
CA LEU A 154 -33.03 -43.11 15.42
C LEU A 154 -32.09 -44.15 14.80
N GLN A 155 -32.43 -45.41 15.03
CA GLN A 155 -31.98 -46.54 14.22
C GLN A 155 -33.12 -47.55 14.22
N LYS A 156 -33.92 -47.55 13.13
CA LYS A 156 -34.29 -48.76 12.40
C LYS A 156 -35.30 -48.46 11.28
N LYS A 157 -34.88 -48.91 10.09
CA LYS A 157 -35.64 -49.24 8.86
C LYS A 157 -36.26 -48.09 8.08
#